data_AF-A0A1F4URW7-F1
#
_entry.id   AF-A0A1F4URW7-F1
#
_cell.length_a   1.000
_cell.length_b   1.000
_cell.length_c   1.000
_cell.angle_alpha   90.00
_cell.angle_beta   90.00
_cell.angle_gamma   90.00
#
_symmetry.space_group_name_H-M   'P 1'
#
loop_
_entity.id
_entity.type
_entity.pdbx_description
1 polymer ?
#
loop_
_entity_poly.entity_id
_entity_poly.type
_entity_poly.pdbx_seq_one_letter_code
_entity_poly.pdbx_strand_id
1 'polypeptide(L)'
;MRAHTIFGSNLRIYDDYLTLRRRKWFNVEEVTMTTSNIAQVNLIAGVFFSTIQIVNSSGAQDVKIHHVWKPMARKAKAILDQKLQQEHVAGIDEREFGQPQQTDLGDYEKSLNRMRELVRKGKMTETEYERKRQKMLREIE
;
A
#
# COMPACT_ATOMS: atom_id res chain seq x y z
N MET A 1 15.64 16.00 4.35
CA MET A 1 16.88 15.42 3.80
C MET A 1 17.35 16.26 2.62
N ARG A 2 18.64 16.62 2.54
CA ARG A 2 19.17 17.46 1.46
C ARG A 2 20.23 16.72 0.63
N ALA A 3 20.13 16.82 -0.70
CA ALA A 3 21.15 16.35 -1.62
C ALA A 3 22.35 17.30 -1.65
N HIS A 4 23.56 16.75 -1.64
CA HIS A 4 24.82 17.51 -1.68
C HIS A 4 25.25 17.68 -3.14
N THR A 5 24.54 18.53 -3.87
CA THR A 5 24.84 18.86 -5.26
C THR A 5 24.49 20.33 -5.53
N ILE A 6 25.09 20.91 -6.57
CA ILE A 6 24.85 22.28 -7.05
C ILE A 6 23.34 22.52 -7.33
N PHE A 7 22.63 21.48 -7.76
CA PHE A 7 21.17 21.40 -7.89
C PHE A 7 20.56 20.59 -6.75
N GLY A 8 20.75 21.05 -5.52
CA GLY A 8 20.33 20.33 -4.32
C GLY A 8 18.83 20.10 -4.27
N SER A 9 18.41 18.84 -4.34
CA SER A 9 17.05 18.41 -4.03
C SER A 9 16.85 18.30 -2.52
N ASN A 10 15.70 18.70 -2.02
CA ASN A 10 15.31 18.55 -0.62
C ASN A 10 14.04 17.69 -0.55
N LEU A 11 14.12 16.58 0.16
CA LEU A 11 12.97 15.74 0.49
C LEU A 11 12.57 16.01 1.93
N ARG A 12 11.33 16.43 2.12
CA ARG A 12 10.67 16.52 3.42
C ARG A 12 9.64 15.40 3.50
N ILE A 13 9.69 14.66 4.59
CA ILE A 13 8.77 13.55 4.86
C ILE A 13 7.90 14.05 6.01
N TYR A 14 6.61 14.20 5.76
CA TYR A 14 5.60 14.51 6.76
C TYR A 14 4.82 13.23 7.09
N ASP A 15 3.72 13.37 7.83
CA ASP A 15 2.98 12.21 8.27
C ASP A 15 2.24 11.50 7.14
N ASP A 16 1.45 12.26 6.37
CA ASP A 16 0.57 11.72 5.32
C ASP A 16 1.08 12.01 3.89
N TYR A 17 2.14 12.82 3.77
CA TYR A 17 2.69 13.21 2.48
C TYR A 17 4.18 13.48 2.55
N LEU A 18 4.81 13.46 1.38
CA LEU A 18 6.19 13.86 1.18
C LEU A 18 6.26 14.96 0.13
N THR A 19 7.12 15.94 0.39
CA THR A 19 7.40 16.99 -0.57
C THR A 19 8.84 16.89 -1.03
N LEU A 20 9.00 16.81 -2.34
CA LEU A 20 10.27 16.87 -3.01
C LEU A 20 10.42 18.21 -3.70
N ARG A 21 11.36 19.00 -3.23
CA ARG A 21 11.76 20.24 -3.88
C ARG A 21 13.06 20.03 -4.64
N ARG A 22 13.04 20.18 -5.96
CA ARG A 22 14.21 20.14 -6.84
C ARG A 22 14.52 21.53 -7.39
N ARG A 23 15.79 21.92 -7.34
CA ARG A 23 16.25 23.16 -7.97
C ARG A 23 16.75 22.85 -9.37
N LYS A 24 16.15 23.47 -10.39
CA LYS A 24 16.68 23.52 -11.77
C LYS A 24 17.39 24.87 -11.96
N TRP A 25 18.08 25.03 -13.09
CA TRP A 25 18.85 26.24 -13.41
C TRP A 25 18.05 27.55 -13.26
N PHE A 26 16.79 27.55 -13.71
CA PHE A 26 15.93 28.75 -13.70
C PHE A 26 14.62 28.59 -12.95
N ASN A 27 14.28 27.37 -12.51
CA ASN A 27 13.00 27.06 -11.88
C ASN A 27 13.20 26.19 -10.64
N VAL A 28 12.24 26.27 -9.71
CA VAL A 28 12.13 25.34 -8.59
C VAL A 28 10.91 24.48 -8.84
N GLU A 29 11.11 23.17 -8.90
CA GLU A 29 10.06 22.19 -9.06
C GLU A 29 9.75 21.60 -7.68
N GLU A 30 8.49 21.66 -7.27
CA GLU A 30 8.03 21.03 -6.03
C GLU A 30 6.99 19.98 -6.36
N VAL A 31 7.23 18.75 -5.93
CA VAL A 31 6.34 17.61 -6.14
C VAL A 31 5.90 17.13 -4.77
N THR A 32 4.59 17.16 -4.55
CA THR A 32 3.96 16.61 -3.35
C THR A 32 3.31 15.28 -3.70
N MET A 33 3.54 14.26 -2.87
CA MET A 33 2.98 12.93 -3.04
C MET A 33 2.46 12.43 -1.69
N THR A 34 1.26 11.86 -1.69
CA THR A 34 0.71 11.19 -0.50
C THR A 34 1.46 9.89 -0.20
N THR A 35 1.64 9.56 1.07
CA THR A 35 2.31 8.32 1.51
C THR A 35 1.60 7.05 1.02
N SER A 36 0.27 7.07 0.97
CA SER A 36 -0.56 5.98 0.45
C SER A 36 -0.34 5.64 -1.04
N ASN A 37 0.18 6.59 -1.83
CA ASN A 37 0.47 6.40 -3.25
C ASN A 37 1.90 5.88 -3.51
N ILE A 38 2.68 5.60 -2.47
CA ILE A 38 4.01 5.03 -2.62
C ILE A 38 3.88 3.53 -2.84
N ALA A 39 4.31 3.03 -3.98
CA ALA A 39 4.39 1.58 -4.23
C ALA A 39 5.61 0.97 -3.56
N GLN A 40 6.77 1.61 -3.73
CA GLN A 40 8.04 1.05 -3.31
C GLN A 40 9.11 2.15 -3.10
N VAL A 41 10.00 1.91 -2.14
CA VAL A 41 11.16 2.78 -1.89
C VAL A 41 12.45 1.99 -2.09
N ASN A 42 13.18 2.37 -3.13
CA ASN A 42 14.45 1.79 -3.53
C ASN A 42 15.62 2.68 -3.07
N LEU A 43 16.64 2.05 -2.49
CA LEU A 43 17.89 2.70 -2.08
C LEU A 43 19.05 2.08 -2.85
N ILE A 44 19.64 2.86 -3.76
CA ILE A 44 20.84 2.50 -4.50
C ILE A 44 22.03 3.10 -3.76
N ALA A 45 22.72 2.29 -2.97
CA ALA A 45 23.83 2.76 -2.13
C ALA A 45 25.17 2.65 -2.87
N GLY A 46 25.90 3.76 -2.96
CA GLY A 46 27.33 3.78 -3.29
C GLY A 46 28.20 3.76 -2.04
N VAL A 47 29.49 4.08 -2.21
CA VAL A 47 30.47 4.11 -1.12
C VAL A 47 30.13 5.21 -0.10
N PHE A 48 30.02 6.46 -0.55
CA PHE A 48 29.73 7.62 0.30
C PHE A 48 28.31 8.18 0.12
N PHE A 49 27.82 8.15 -1.11
CA PHE A 49 26.54 8.70 -1.49
C PHE A 49 25.58 7.61 -1.94
N SER A 50 24.29 7.89 -1.89
CA SER A 50 23.23 6.98 -2.29
C SER A 50 22.18 7.74 -3.09
N THR A 51 21.42 6.99 -3.87
CA THR A 51 20.27 7.49 -4.60
C THR A 51 19.02 6.83 -4.02
N ILE A 52 18.02 7.64 -3.69
CA ILE A 52 16.71 7.16 -3.26
C ILE A 52 15.75 7.30 -4.45
N GLN A 53 15.01 6.24 -4.75
CA GLN A 53 13.94 6.25 -5.73
C GLN A 53 12.65 5.81 -5.04
N ILE A 54 11.63 6.65 -5.15
CA ILE A 54 10.28 6.42 -4.65
C ILE A 54 9.42 6.17 -5.89
N VAL A 55 8.88 4.96 -5.97
CA VAL A 55 8.01 4.52 -7.07
C VAL A 55 6.57 4.82 -6.68
N ASN A 56 5.84 5.45 -7.59
CA ASN A 56 4.43 5.78 -7.36
C ASN A 56 3.52 4.67 -7.88
N SER A 57 2.49 4.30 -7.12
CA SER A 57 1.47 3.32 -7.51
C SER A 57 0.41 3.87 -8.46
N SER A 58 0.18 5.19 -8.47
CA SER A 58 -0.89 5.84 -9.24
C SER A 58 -0.57 6.12 -10.71
N GLY A 59 0.57 5.64 -11.20
CA GLY A 59 1.06 5.90 -12.57
C GLY A 59 1.63 7.31 -12.77
N ALA A 60 1.70 8.12 -11.71
CA ALA A 60 2.41 9.40 -11.73
C ALA A 60 3.94 9.20 -11.68
N GLN A 61 4.68 10.26 -11.97
CA GLN A 61 6.12 10.20 -12.20
C GLN A 61 6.91 9.79 -10.92
N ASP A 62 7.84 8.85 -11.10
CA ASP A 62 8.76 8.40 -10.04
C ASP A 62 9.63 9.54 -9.49
N VAL A 63 9.81 9.52 -8.17
CA VAL A 63 10.64 10.49 -7.46
C VAL A 63 12.02 9.92 -7.19
N LYS A 64 13.02 10.40 -7.93
CA LYS A 64 14.44 10.09 -7.73
C LYS A 64 15.22 11.24 -7.08
N ILE A 65 16.10 10.91 -6.13
CA ILE A 65 16.96 11.86 -5.42
C ILE A 65 18.39 11.31 -5.43
N HIS A 66 19.30 12.04 -6.06
CA HIS A 66 20.71 11.67 -6.16
C HIS A 66 21.57 12.32 -5.07
N HIS A 67 22.79 11.79 -4.90
CA HIS A 67 23.83 12.39 -4.03
C HIS A 67 23.38 12.66 -2.60
N VAL A 68 22.65 11.71 -2.03
CA VAL A 68 22.28 11.74 -0.62
C VAL A 68 23.37 11.07 0.19
N TRP A 69 23.80 11.68 1.29
CA TRP A 69 24.78 11.04 2.17
C TRP A 69 24.22 9.71 2.72
N LYS A 70 25.00 8.63 2.60
CA LYS A 70 24.56 7.25 2.88
C LYS A 70 23.87 7.03 4.23
N PRO A 71 24.36 7.56 5.37
CA PRO A 71 23.66 7.39 6.65
C PRO A 71 22.29 8.04 6.65
N MET A 72 22.19 9.25 6.07
CA MET A 72 20.92 9.95 5.93
C MET A 72 19.99 9.17 5.00
N ALA A 73 20.51 8.62 3.90
CA ALA A 73 19.75 7.83 2.93
C ALA A 73 19.11 6.59 3.54
N ARG A 74 19.88 5.86 4.37
CA ARG A 74 19.39 4.73 5.15
C ARG A 74 18.30 5.13 6.14
N LYS A 75 18.49 6.24 6.86
CA LYS A 75 17.50 6.75 7.81
C LYS A 75 16.18 7.11 7.12
N ALA A 76 16.24 7.79 5.98
CA ALA A 76 15.01 8.12 5.25
C ALA A 76 14.33 6.87 4.69
N LYS A 77 15.08 5.89 4.17
CA LYS A 77 14.50 4.63 3.73
C LYS A 77 13.77 3.94 4.88
N ALA A 78 14.40 3.83 6.05
CA ALA A 78 13.76 3.21 7.21
C ALA A 78 12.46 3.91 7.62
N ILE A 79 12.44 5.24 7.64
CA ILE A 79 11.23 6.03 7.95
C ILE A 79 10.15 5.79 6.89
N LEU A 80 10.50 5.80 5.62
CA LEU A 80 9.54 5.59 4.54
C LEU A 80 9.00 4.15 4.51
N ASP A 81 9.85 3.16 4.76
CA ASP A 81 9.44 1.75 4.85
C ASP A 81 8.49 1.54 6.04
N GLN A 82 8.78 2.17 7.19
CA GLN A 82 7.89 2.14 8.35
C GLN A 82 6.52 2.77 8.03
N LYS A 83 6.51 3.93 7.38
CA LYS A 83 5.26 4.58 6.95
C LYS A 83 4.50 3.74 5.95
N LEU A 84 5.19 3.13 4.99
CA LEU A 84 4.58 2.24 4.01
C LEU A 84 3.95 1.01 4.68
N GLN A 85 4.58 0.45 5.72
CA GLN A 85 3.99 -0.63 6.50
C GLN A 85 2.76 -0.15 7.28
N GLN A 86 2.82 1.03 7.89
CA GLN A 86 1.68 1.60 8.60
C GLN A 86 0.49 1.85 7.67
N GLU A 87 0.70 2.40 6.47
CA GLU A 87 -0.35 2.62 5.47
C GLU A 87 -0.94 1.30 4.95
N HIS A 88 -0.11 0.27 4.76
CA HIS A 88 -0.63 -1.04 4.35
C HIS A 88 -1.41 -1.75 5.47
N VAL A 89 -0.98 -1.61 6.73
CA VAL A 89 -1.72 -2.15 7.89
C VAL A 89 -2.98 -1.34 8.14
N ALA A 90 -2.91 -0.01 8.12
CA ALA A 90 -4.05 0.88 8.26
C ALA A 90 -5.02 0.73 7.08
N GLY A 91 -4.56 0.45 5.86
CA GLY A 91 -5.42 0.14 4.72
C GLY A 91 -6.05 -1.26 4.79
N ILE A 92 -5.51 -2.18 5.59
CA ILE A 92 -6.19 -3.42 5.98
C ILE A 92 -7.23 -3.08 7.04
N ASP A 93 -6.86 -2.30 8.05
CA ASP A 93 -7.78 -1.86 9.11
C ASP A 93 -8.93 -0.99 8.55
N GLU A 94 -8.74 -0.02 7.65
CA GLU A 94 -9.84 0.77 7.09
C GLU A 94 -10.75 -0.04 6.14
N ARG A 95 -10.22 -1.11 5.51
CA ARG A 95 -11.03 -2.08 4.77
C ARG A 95 -11.78 -3.04 5.69
N GLU A 96 -11.28 -3.30 6.90
CA GLU A 96 -11.92 -4.18 7.90
C GLU A 96 -12.79 -3.43 8.93
N PHE A 97 -12.54 -2.14 9.18
CA PHE A 97 -13.20 -1.30 10.19
C PHE A 97 -14.15 -0.24 9.58
N GLY A 98 -14.22 -0.16 8.26
CA GLY A 98 -15.08 0.76 7.52
C GLY A 98 -16.42 0.17 7.05
N GLN A 99 -17.02 -0.81 7.75
CA GLN A 99 -18.45 -1.19 7.68
C GLN A 99 -18.77 -2.40 8.59
N PRO A 100 -19.42 -2.23 9.76
CA PRO A 100 -19.69 -3.34 10.67
C PRO A 100 -20.92 -4.22 10.30
N GLN A 101 -21.32 -4.33 9.02
CA GLN A 101 -22.47 -5.19 8.63
C GLN A 101 -22.33 -5.98 7.31
N GLN A 102 -21.28 -5.81 6.50
CA GLN A 102 -21.20 -6.49 5.18
C GLN A 102 -20.28 -7.71 5.11
N THR A 103 -19.39 -7.92 6.09
CA THR A 103 -18.41 -9.01 6.08
C THR A 103 -19.08 -10.39 6.16
N ASP A 104 -20.20 -10.50 6.87
CA ASP A 104 -20.93 -11.77 7.04
C ASP A 104 -21.67 -12.20 5.75
N LEU A 105 -22.28 -11.24 5.05
CA LEU A 105 -23.04 -11.50 3.81
C LEU A 105 -22.13 -11.93 2.64
N GLY A 106 -20.95 -11.31 2.50
CA GLY A 106 -20.04 -11.62 1.40
C GLY A 106 -19.40 -13.01 1.50
N ASP A 107 -19.04 -13.44 2.72
CA ASP A 107 -18.49 -14.77 2.95
C ASP A 107 -19.58 -15.86 2.93
N TYR A 108 -20.80 -15.50 3.31
CA TYR A 108 -21.99 -16.33 3.11
C TYR A 108 -22.28 -16.59 1.63
N GLU A 109 -22.27 -15.56 0.78
CA GLU A 109 -22.48 -15.70 -0.67
C GLU A 109 -21.42 -16.58 -1.34
N LYS A 110 -20.14 -16.41 -0.98
CA LYS A 110 -19.05 -17.28 -1.47
C LYS A 110 -19.26 -18.73 -1.05
N SER A 111 -19.68 -18.94 0.20
CA SER A 111 -19.94 -20.28 0.74
C SER A 111 -21.11 -20.96 0.03
N LEU A 112 -22.21 -20.24 -0.22
CA LEU A 112 -23.35 -20.73 -1.01
C LEU A 112 -22.96 -21.09 -2.44
N ASN A 113 -22.17 -20.24 -3.11
CA ASN A 113 -21.71 -20.50 -4.47
C ASN A 113 -20.82 -21.74 -4.56
N ARG A 114 -19.91 -21.93 -3.59
CA ARG A 114 -19.08 -23.14 -3.50
C ARG A 114 -19.92 -24.39 -3.28
N MET A 115 -20.95 -24.32 -2.43
CA MET A 115 -21.84 -25.46 -2.20
C MET A 115 -22.68 -25.81 -3.44
N ARG A 116 -23.18 -24.78 -4.15
CA ARG A 116 -23.89 -24.97 -5.43
C ARG A 116 -23.00 -25.63 -6.48
N GLU A 117 -21.71 -25.27 -6.53
CA GLU A 117 -20.76 -25.97 -7.40
C GLU A 117 -20.55 -27.44 -7.02
N LEU A 118 -20.53 -27.77 -5.73
CA LEU A 118 -20.36 -29.15 -5.27
C LEU A 118 -21.57 -30.02 -5.65
N VAL A 119 -22.77 -29.46 -5.57
CA VAL A 119 -24.00 -30.11 -6.05
C VAL A 119 -23.92 -30.33 -7.56
N ARG A 120 -23.55 -29.29 -8.34
CA ARG A 120 -23.40 -29.40 -9.80
C ARG A 120 -22.34 -30.43 -10.22
N LYS A 121 -21.29 -30.61 -9.41
CA LYS A 121 -20.22 -31.59 -9.63
C LYS A 121 -20.57 -33.00 -9.11
N GLY A 122 -21.77 -33.21 -8.55
CA GLY A 122 -22.22 -34.49 -7.98
C GLY A 122 -21.48 -34.89 -6.70
N LYS A 123 -20.76 -33.95 -6.06
CA LYS A 123 -19.99 -34.18 -4.82
C LYS A 123 -20.80 -33.90 -3.55
N MET A 124 -22.02 -33.41 -3.71
CA MET A 124 -22.97 -33.11 -2.63
C MET A 124 -24.37 -33.37 -3.16
N THR A 125 -25.22 -34.01 -2.35
CA THR A 125 -26.63 -34.23 -2.70
C THR A 125 -27.46 -32.97 -2.41
N GLU A 126 -28.60 -32.79 -3.10
CA GLU A 126 -29.48 -31.63 -2.85
C GLU A 126 -30.00 -31.59 -1.41
N THR A 127 -30.24 -32.76 -0.81
CA THR A 127 -30.68 -32.89 0.59
C THR A 127 -29.60 -32.45 1.58
N GLU A 128 -28.32 -32.73 1.30
CA GLU A 128 -27.20 -32.24 2.11
C GLU A 128 -26.97 -30.73 1.97
N TYR A 129 -27.20 -30.19 0.76
CA TYR A 129 -27.13 -28.76 0.49
C TYR A 129 -28.16 -27.98 1.31
N GLU A 130 -29.43 -28.41 1.31
CA GLU A 130 -30.49 -27.72 2.04
C GLU A 130 -30.25 -27.74 3.56
N ARG A 131 -29.81 -28.89 4.09
CA ARG A 131 -29.49 -29.01 5.53
C ARG A 131 -28.36 -28.07 5.95
N LYS A 132 -27.31 -27.93 5.12
CA LYS A 132 -26.20 -27.00 5.39
C LYS A 132 -26.61 -25.54 5.23
N ARG A 133 -27.43 -25.22 4.21
CA ARG A 133 -27.97 -23.87 4.00
C ARG A 133 -28.83 -23.42 5.19
N GLN A 134 -29.72 -24.28 5.69
CA GLN A 134 -30.54 -23.96 6.86
C GLN A 134 -29.71 -23.77 8.13
N LYS A 135 -28.63 -24.54 8.29
CA LYS A 135 -27.71 -24.38 9.43
C LYS A 135 -27.02 -23.01 9.40
N MET A 136 -26.52 -22.59 8.23
CA MET A 136 -25.87 -21.28 8.07
C MET A 136 -26.84 -20.12 8.27
N LEU A 137 -28.10 -20.23 7.81
CA LEU A 137 -29.12 -19.20 8.05
C LEU A 137 -29.42 -18.96 9.54
N ARG A 138 -29.30 -19.99 10.38
CA ARG A 138 -29.49 -19.89 11.84
C ARG A 138 -28.28 -19.34 12.59
N GLU A 139 -27.11 -19.30 11.96
CA GLU A 139 -25.88 -18.74 12.55
C GLU A 139 -25.76 -17.23 12.29
N ILE A 140 -26.58 -16.69 11.37
CA ILE A 140 -26.63 -15.28 10.97
C ILE A 140 -27.78 -14.51 11.67
N GLU A 141 -28.82 -15.22 12.16
CA GLU A 141 -29.88 -14.67 13.04
C GLU A 141 -29.43 -14.52 14.49
#